data_AF-U1FEE7-F1
#
_entry.id   AF-U1FEE7-F1
#
_cell.length_a   1.000
_cell.length_b   1.000
_cell.length_c   1.000
_cell.angle_alpha   90.00
_cell.angle_beta   90.00
_cell.angle_gamma   90.00
#
_symmetry.space_group_name_H-M   'P 1'
#
loop_
_entity.id
_entity.type
_entity.pdbx_description
1 polymer ?
#
loop_
_entity_poly.entity_id
_entity_poly.type
_entity_poly.pdbx_seq_one_letter_code
_entity_poly.pdbx_strand_id
1 'polypeptide(L)'
;MLAMIVQHPLKSLGIAFGNSYKRQTLLLLVEPFFFLCLGSVRWLPCLPILLSRMWSNRPLLWMGMFHYNAIEFVIFAIAAVTVVGRVSKNWRKAVVAVLLVSITYSYRIAHLEGEWTEPFRQLPQDVRTIKNNPRIDAINEMLAAVPENTCVTADDRVAPHLTSTNRVTVPGAPTPRTDLVILDMTQADTGNGLSKPSDALKNYEDQGYQHIADKENYILLSTSNVVPDKKLCGPTAP
;
A
#
# COMPACT_ATOMS: atom_id res chain seq x y z
N MET A 1 -3.87 -8.89 22.11
CA MET A 1 -2.47 -9.08 21.68
C MET A 1 -1.54 -9.31 22.89
N LEU A 2 -1.49 -8.42 23.88
CA LEU A 2 -0.61 -8.55 25.05
C LEU A 2 -0.76 -9.88 25.81
N ALA A 3 -2.00 -10.34 26.05
CA ALA A 3 -2.25 -11.64 26.69
C ALA A 3 -1.64 -12.82 25.91
N MET A 4 -1.69 -12.79 24.57
CA MET A 4 -1.10 -13.83 23.72
C MET A 4 0.43 -13.81 23.77
N ILE A 5 1.03 -12.62 23.87
CA ILE A 5 2.49 -12.46 24.04
C ILE A 5 2.97 -13.06 25.37
N VAL A 6 2.24 -12.77 26.46
CA VAL A 6 2.59 -13.26 27.80
C VAL A 6 2.34 -14.77 27.93
N GLN A 7 1.21 -15.27 27.41
CA GLN A 7 0.81 -16.68 27.56
C GLN A 7 1.50 -17.61 26.56
N HIS A 8 1.87 -17.10 25.38
CA HIS A 8 2.45 -17.90 24.30
C HIS A 8 3.63 -17.18 23.62
N PRO A 9 4.76 -16.98 24.32
CA PRO A 9 5.87 -16.17 23.82
C PRO A 9 6.51 -16.76 22.55
N LEU A 10 6.70 -18.08 22.47
CA LEU A 10 7.26 -18.73 21.28
C LEU A 10 6.33 -18.64 20.06
N LYS A 11 5.02 -18.82 20.26
CA LYS A 11 4.02 -18.67 19.19
C LYS A 11 3.97 -17.22 18.71
N SER A 12 4.10 -16.27 19.63
CA SER A 12 4.17 -14.85 19.34
C SER A 12 5.39 -14.50 18.49
N LEU A 13 6.57 -15.04 18.82
CA LEU A 13 7.77 -14.88 18.00
C LEU A 13 7.61 -15.53 16.61
N GLY A 14 6.96 -16.69 16.55
CA GLY A 14 6.63 -17.36 15.29
C GLY A 14 5.72 -16.51 14.38
N ILE A 15 4.75 -15.79 14.96
CA ILE A 15 3.91 -14.85 14.20
C ILE A 15 4.73 -13.67 13.69
N ALA A 16 5.60 -13.11 14.54
CA ALA A 16 6.42 -11.95 14.22
C ALA A 16 7.47 -12.23 13.12
N PHE A 17 8.16 -13.38 13.19
CA PHE A 17 9.33 -13.65 12.36
C PHE A 17 9.23 -14.90 11.51
N GLY A 18 8.14 -15.69 11.59
CA GLY A 18 8.00 -16.95 10.85
C GLY A 18 7.78 -16.76 9.35
N ASN A 19 7.21 -15.63 8.93
CA ASN A 19 6.98 -15.30 7.52
C ASN A 19 8.27 -14.76 6.86
N SER A 20 8.61 -15.27 5.66
CA SER A 20 9.81 -14.87 4.91
C SER A 20 9.78 -13.39 4.49
N TYR A 21 8.63 -12.88 4.06
CA TYR A 21 8.48 -11.49 3.65
C TYR A 21 8.65 -10.53 4.83
N LYS A 22 8.20 -10.88 6.04
CA LYS A 22 8.46 -10.06 7.25
C LYS A 22 9.96 -9.89 7.51
N ARG A 23 10.71 -10.99 7.39
CA ARG A 23 12.18 -10.98 7.54
C ARG A 23 12.84 -10.18 6.41
N GLN A 24 12.38 -10.35 5.17
CA GLN A 24 12.88 -9.62 4.01
C GLN A 24 12.66 -8.11 4.16
N THR A 25 11.46 -7.68 4.57
CA THR A 25 11.15 -6.26 4.81
C THR A 25 12.02 -5.66 5.91
N LEU A 26 12.22 -6.37 7.03
CA LEU A 26 13.14 -5.91 8.07
C LEU A 26 14.57 -5.75 7.55
N LEU A 27 15.05 -6.69 6.74
CA LEU A 27 16.36 -6.60 6.10
C LEU A 27 16.43 -5.40 5.15
N LEU A 28 15.45 -5.21 4.27
CA LEU A 28 15.41 -4.09 3.32
C LEU A 28 15.32 -2.72 4.00
N LEU A 29 14.82 -2.64 5.24
CA LEU A 29 14.77 -1.40 6.02
C LEU A 29 16.13 -0.99 6.59
N VAL A 30 17.02 -1.94 6.89
CA VAL A 30 18.30 -1.67 7.58
C VAL A 30 19.53 -1.92 6.70
N GLU A 31 19.40 -2.81 5.72
CA GLU A 31 20.47 -3.19 4.80
C GLU A 31 21.01 -1.98 4.04
N PRO A 32 20.22 -1.06 3.46
CA PRO A 32 20.72 0.11 2.71
C PRO A 32 21.64 1.04 3.53
N PHE A 33 21.59 0.93 4.85
CA PHE A 33 22.44 1.66 5.79
C PHE A 33 23.61 0.83 6.30
N PHE A 34 23.86 -0.33 5.71
CA PHE A 34 24.79 -1.35 6.20
C PHE A 34 24.64 -1.61 7.70
N PHE A 35 23.39 -1.67 8.19
CA PHE A 35 23.05 -1.84 9.62
C PHE A 35 23.58 -0.74 10.56
N LEU A 36 24.17 0.35 10.04
CA LEU A 36 24.69 1.46 10.86
C LEU A 36 23.60 2.11 11.71
N CYS A 37 22.35 2.08 11.25
CA CYS A 37 21.21 2.59 12.00
C CYS A 37 21.07 1.94 13.39
N LEU A 38 21.46 0.67 13.55
CA LEU A 38 21.38 -0.07 14.81
C LEU A 38 22.40 0.41 15.87
N GLY A 39 23.45 1.12 15.44
CA GLY A 39 24.47 1.69 16.34
C GLY A 39 24.03 2.97 17.07
N SER A 40 22.78 3.43 16.89
CA SER A 40 22.23 4.61 17.58
C SER A 40 20.90 4.31 18.26
N VAL A 41 20.70 4.77 19.49
CA VAL A 41 19.39 4.68 20.20
C VAL A 41 18.24 5.38 19.44
N ARG A 42 18.56 6.22 18.45
CA ARG A 42 17.59 6.98 17.66
C ARG A 42 16.67 6.11 16.80
N TRP A 43 16.96 4.83 16.60
CA TRP A 43 16.03 3.91 15.92
C TRP A 43 14.92 3.38 16.85
N LEU A 44 15.07 3.45 18.19
CA LEU A 44 14.08 2.92 19.13
C LEU A 44 12.64 3.45 18.94
N PRO A 45 12.40 4.71 18.53
CA PRO A 45 11.05 5.19 18.21
C PRO A 45 10.34 4.38 17.11
N CYS A 46 11.06 3.64 16.27
CA CYS A 46 10.44 2.72 15.29
C CYS A 46 9.82 1.49 15.94
N LEU A 47 10.20 1.12 17.17
CA LEU A 47 9.77 -0.15 17.79
C LEU A 47 8.25 -0.30 17.83
N PRO A 48 7.43 0.64 18.31
CA PRO A 48 5.98 0.45 18.34
C PRO A 48 5.40 0.14 16.96
N ILE A 49 5.90 0.80 15.91
CA ILE A 49 5.45 0.62 14.53
C ILE A 49 5.91 -0.74 14.00
N LEU A 50 7.19 -1.07 14.13
CA LEU A 50 7.74 -2.35 13.70
C LEU A 50 7.07 -3.53 14.41
N LEU A 51 6.93 -3.47 15.73
CA LEU A 51 6.32 -4.55 16.51
C LEU A 51 4.84 -4.71 16.12
N SER A 52 4.06 -3.62 16.03
CA SER A 52 2.64 -3.72 15.62
C SER A 52 2.48 -4.33 14.22
N ARG A 53 3.37 -4.00 13.29
CA ARG A 53 3.39 -4.57 11.93
C ARG A 53 3.83 -6.04 11.91
N MET A 54 4.90 -6.37 12.62
CA MET A 54 5.41 -7.75 12.68
C MET A 54 4.41 -8.67 13.38
N TRP A 55 3.69 -8.21 14.40
CA TRP A 55 2.64 -9.02 15.04
C TRP A 55 1.29 -9.03 14.31
N SER A 56 1.16 -8.30 13.20
CA SER A 56 -0.04 -8.37 12.37
C SER A 56 -0.02 -9.57 11.43
N ASN A 57 -1.20 -10.17 11.23
CA ASN A 57 -1.43 -11.21 10.23
C ASN A 57 -1.86 -10.64 8.87
N ARG A 58 -2.07 -9.32 8.76
CA ARG A 58 -2.48 -8.66 7.52
C ARG A 58 -1.28 -8.54 6.56
N PRO A 59 -1.28 -9.23 5.40
CA PRO A 59 -0.11 -9.27 4.51
C PRO A 59 0.37 -7.90 4.05
N LEU A 60 -0.57 -7.04 3.68
CA LEU A 60 -0.33 -5.69 3.16
C LEU A 60 0.47 -4.78 4.12
N LEU A 61 0.52 -5.08 5.43
CA LEU A 61 1.26 -4.27 6.40
C LEU A 61 2.75 -4.58 6.44
N TRP A 62 3.20 -5.70 5.88
CA TRP A 62 4.62 -6.06 5.88
C TRP A 62 5.16 -6.35 4.48
N MET A 63 4.33 -6.36 3.45
CA MET A 63 4.81 -6.35 2.06
C MET A 63 5.54 -5.03 1.82
N GLY A 64 6.66 -5.08 1.13
CA GLY A 64 7.44 -3.87 0.91
C GLY A 64 6.75 -2.84 0.00
N MET A 65 5.75 -3.26 -0.81
CA MET A 65 5.27 -2.51 -1.99
C MET A 65 4.48 -1.27 -1.61
N PHE A 66 4.12 -1.19 -0.34
CA PHE A 66 3.40 -0.08 0.24
C PHE A 66 4.36 0.92 0.88
N HIS A 67 4.00 2.19 0.76
CA HIS A 67 4.71 3.35 1.31
C HIS A 67 4.84 3.36 2.85
N TYR A 68 4.20 2.40 3.54
CA TYR A 68 4.26 2.28 5.00
C TYR A 68 5.68 2.17 5.54
N ASN A 69 6.66 1.72 4.74
CA ASN A 69 8.07 1.62 5.12
C ASN A 69 8.80 2.97 5.18
N ALA A 70 8.22 4.04 4.63
CA ALA A 70 8.90 5.32 4.47
C ALA A 70 9.23 5.97 5.82
N ILE A 71 8.34 5.85 6.80
CA ILE A 71 8.53 6.48 8.12
C ILE A 71 9.70 5.83 8.85
N GLU A 72 9.75 4.50 8.91
CA GLU A 72 10.85 3.76 9.54
C GLU A 72 12.16 4.01 8.81
N PHE A 73 12.14 4.06 7.48
CA PHE A 73 13.32 4.34 6.67
C PHE A 73 13.94 5.71 6.99
N VAL A 74 13.13 6.77 7.15
CA VAL A 74 13.61 8.10 7.55
C VAL A 74 14.25 8.08 8.93
N ILE A 75 13.65 7.39 9.90
CA ILE A 75 14.21 7.28 11.25
C ILE A 75 15.53 6.48 11.22
N PHE A 76 15.59 5.38 10.46
CA PHE A 76 16.82 4.60 10.28
C PHE A 76 17.92 5.41 9.60
N ALA A 77 17.59 6.25 8.62
CA ALA A 77 18.54 7.16 7.99
C ALA A 77 19.15 8.15 9.00
N ILE A 78 18.31 8.78 9.83
CA ILE A 78 18.77 9.70 10.89
C ILE A 78 19.68 8.96 11.90
N ALA A 79 19.31 7.73 12.28
CA ALA A 79 20.11 6.90 13.17
C ALA A 79 21.47 6.54 12.54
N ALA A 80 21.50 6.16 11.26
CA ALA A 80 22.71 5.83 10.53
C ALA A 80 23.65 7.04 10.38
N VAL A 81 23.12 8.21 10.01
CA VAL A 81 23.89 9.46 9.91
C VAL A 81 24.54 9.82 11.25
N THR A 82 23.85 9.60 12.36
CA THR A 82 24.44 9.79 13.69
C THR A 82 25.67 8.91 13.89
N VAL A 83 25.58 7.63 13.53
CA VAL A 83 26.70 6.69 13.68
C VAL A 83 27.86 7.10 12.78
N VAL A 84 27.59 7.44 11.52
CA VAL A 84 28.60 7.94 10.58
C VAL A 84 29.31 9.20 11.14
N GLY A 85 28.57 10.10 11.78
CA GLY A 85 29.13 11.29 12.43
C GLY A 85 30.10 11.02 13.58
N ARG A 86 30.07 9.81 14.16
CA ARG A 86 30.99 9.36 15.23
C ARG A 86 32.18 8.55 14.72
N VAL A 87 32.19 8.19 13.43
CA VAL A 87 33.28 7.42 12.82
C VAL A 87 34.53 8.30 12.73
N SER A 88 35.68 7.76 13.12
CA SER A 88 36.94 8.49 13.02
C SER A 88 37.33 8.75 11.56
N LYS A 89 38.11 9.81 11.32
CA LYS A 89 38.53 10.20 9.96
C LYS A 89 39.16 9.06 9.16
N ASN A 90 39.89 8.16 9.84
CA ASN A 90 40.60 7.04 9.22
C ASN A 90 39.64 5.98 8.67
N TRP A 91 38.48 5.78 9.30
CA TRP A 91 37.49 4.78 8.89
C TRP A 91 36.39 5.35 7.98
N ARG A 92 36.27 6.67 7.89
CA ARG A 92 35.19 7.34 7.13
C ARG A 92 35.13 6.92 5.66
N LYS A 93 36.28 6.76 4.99
CA LYS A 93 36.33 6.31 3.59
C LYS A 93 35.79 4.88 3.42
N ALA A 94 36.16 3.98 4.32
CA ALA A 94 35.68 2.60 4.30
C ALA A 94 34.16 2.55 4.54
N VAL A 95 33.66 3.31 5.52
CA VAL A 95 32.21 3.38 5.79
C VAL A 95 31.43 3.93 4.60
N VAL A 96 31.93 4.98 3.93
CA VAL A 96 31.28 5.51 2.73
C VAL A 96 31.31 4.49 1.59
N ALA A 97 32.44 3.81 1.37
CA ALA A 97 32.53 2.77 0.32
C ALA A 97 31.53 1.64 0.56
N VAL A 98 31.42 1.16 1.81
CA VAL A 98 30.48 0.11 2.19
C VAL A 98 29.03 0.56 2.04
N LEU A 99 28.70 1.81 2.42
CA LEU A 99 27.38 2.38 2.20
C LEU A 99 27.02 2.46 0.71
N LEU A 100 27.97 2.89 -0.13
CA LEU A 100 27.74 2.93 -1.59
C LEU A 100 27.51 1.54 -2.17
N VAL A 101 28.28 0.54 -1.73
CA VAL A 101 28.09 -0.87 -2.14
C VAL A 101 26.71 -1.36 -1.71
N SER A 102 26.33 -1.10 -0.46
CA SER A 102 25.03 -1.49 0.08
C SER A 102 23.88 -0.83 -0.68
N ILE A 103 23.88 0.50 -0.86
CA ILE A 103 22.86 1.21 -1.65
C ILE A 103 22.77 0.67 -3.07
N THR A 104 23.92 0.39 -3.71
CA THR A 104 23.95 -0.18 -5.06
C THR A 104 23.34 -1.58 -5.08
N TYR A 105 23.61 -2.40 -4.07
CA TYR A 105 23.03 -3.72 -3.90
C TYR A 105 21.51 -3.62 -3.67
N SER A 106 21.03 -2.77 -2.76
CA SER A 106 19.60 -2.56 -2.53
C SER A 106 18.88 -2.10 -3.79
N TYR A 107 19.48 -1.19 -4.56
CA TYR A 107 18.94 -0.72 -5.83
C TYR A 107 18.78 -1.87 -6.85
N ARG A 108 19.77 -2.77 -6.94
CA ARG A 108 19.68 -3.94 -7.83
C ARG A 108 18.56 -4.88 -7.41
N ILE A 109 18.41 -5.16 -6.12
CA ILE A 109 17.33 -5.99 -5.59
C ILE A 109 15.96 -5.38 -5.91
N ALA A 110 15.78 -4.08 -5.65
CA ALA A 110 14.53 -3.38 -5.96
C ALA A 110 14.17 -3.43 -7.45
N HIS A 111 15.16 -3.43 -8.35
CA HIS A 111 14.92 -3.51 -9.79
C HIS A 111 14.56 -4.92 -10.27
N LEU A 112 15.09 -5.97 -9.62
CA LEU A 112 14.75 -7.36 -9.95
C LEU A 112 13.30 -7.69 -9.61
N GLU A 113 12.71 -7.02 -8.61
CA GLU A 113 11.33 -7.24 -8.21
C GLU A 113 10.31 -6.46 -9.06
N GLY A 114 10.74 -5.72 -10.09
CA GLY A 114 9.94 -5.26 -11.24
C GLY A 114 8.90 -4.15 -10.97
N GLU A 115 8.03 -4.33 -9.99
CA GLU A 115 6.81 -3.53 -9.76
C GLU A 115 7.03 -2.31 -8.83
N TRP A 116 8.20 -2.20 -8.23
CA TRP A 116 8.49 -1.30 -7.10
C TRP A 116 9.00 0.09 -7.52
N THR A 117 9.15 0.30 -8.82
CA THR A 117 9.80 1.47 -9.41
C THR A 117 8.85 2.37 -10.21
N GLU A 118 7.57 2.02 -10.26
CA GLU A 118 6.54 2.71 -11.03
C GLU A 118 6.33 4.20 -10.68
N PRO A 119 6.29 4.65 -9.41
CA PRO A 119 5.93 6.04 -9.13
C PRO A 119 6.96 7.05 -9.67
N PHE A 120 8.23 6.68 -9.81
CA PHE A 120 9.26 7.59 -10.36
C PHE A 120 9.42 7.49 -11.88
N ARG A 121 8.98 6.40 -12.51
CA ARG A 121 8.99 6.25 -13.97
C ARG A 121 7.90 7.08 -14.65
N GLN A 122 6.76 7.25 -13.99
CA GLN A 122 5.57 7.88 -14.59
C GLN A 122 5.55 9.41 -14.43
N LEU A 123 6.21 9.95 -13.39
CA LEU A 123 6.28 11.40 -13.08
C LEU A 123 6.61 12.32 -14.28
N PRO A 124 7.60 12.02 -15.15
CA PRO A 124 7.95 12.93 -16.25
C PRO A 124 6.89 13.01 -17.37
N GLN A 125 6.13 11.93 -17.57
CA GLN A 125 5.09 11.88 -18.61
C GLN A 125 3.78 12.50 -18.09
N ASP A 126 3.40 12.19 -16.85
CA ASP A 126 2.11 12.61 -16.30
C ASP A 126 2.00 14.12 -16.09
N VAL A 127 3.08 14.79 -15.65
CA VAL A 127 3.06 16.24 -15.37
C VAL A 127 2.83 17.08 -16.64
N ARG A 128 3.18 16.58 -17.82
CA ARG A 128 3.04 17.31 -19.09
C ARG A 128 1.64 17.25 -19.70
N THR A 129 0.83 16.25 -19.34
CA THR A 129 -0.45 15.93 -19.99
C THR A 129 -1.69 16.18 -19.13
N ILE A 130 -1.52 16.64 -17.88
CA ILE A 130 -2.64 16.86 -16.93
C ILE A 130 -3.72 17.80 -17.48
N LYS A 131 -3.34 18.86 -18.21
CA LYS A 131 -4.27 19.98 -18.48
C LYS A 131 -5.40 19.68 -19.48
N ASN A 132 -5.35 18.57 -20.24
CA ASN A 132 -6.38 18.19 -21.21
C ASN A 132 -6.54 16.65 -21.27
N ASN A 133 -6.56 15.99 -20.12
CA ASN A 133 -6.65 14.54 -20.09
C ASN A 133 -8.14 14.11 -20.09
N PRO A 134 -8.67 13.50 -21.17
CA PRO A 134 -10.07 13.08 -21.24
C PRO A 134 -10.43 12.07 -20.14
N ARG A 135 -9.44 11.36 -19.59
CA ARG A 135 -9.64 10.46 -18.45
C ARG A 135 -10.01 11.19 -17.16
N ILE A 136 -9.49 12.41 -16.96
CA ILE A 136 -9.85 13.24 -15.80
C ILE A 136 -11.32 13.67 -15.90
N ASP A 137 -11.76 14.06 -17.10
CA ASP A 137 -13.16 14.43 -17.32
C ASP A 137 -14.09 13.22 -17.14
N ALA A 138 -13.71 12.06 -17.69
CA ALA A 138 -14.46 10.82 -17.53
C ALA A 138 -14.60 10.39 -16.06
N ILE A 139 -13.51 10.44 -15.27
CA ILE A 139 -13.61 10.08 -13.85
C ILE A 139 -14.45 11.09 -13.06
N ASN A 140 -14.32 12.39 -13.35
CA ASN A 140 -15.16 13.41 -12.71
C ASN A 140 -16.65 13.18 -13.00
N GLU A 141 -17.00 12.78 -14.23
CA GLU A 141 -18.37 12.46 -14.59
C GLU A 141 -18.88 11.19 -13.88
N MET A 142 -18.05 10.14 -13.81
CA MET A 142 -18.38 8.92 -13.06
C MET A 142 -18.60 9.22 -11.58
N LEU A 143 -17.73 10.04 -10.98
CA LEU A 143 -17.85 10.47 -9.58
C LEU A 143 -19.14 11.28 -9.34
N ALA A 144 -19.53 12.15 -10.28
CA ALA A 144 -20.77 12.92 -10.19
C ALA A 144 -22.04 12.05 -10.29
N ALA A 145 -21.94 10.88 -10.93
CA ALA A 145 -23.04 9.92 -11.02
C ALA A 145 -23.24 9.10 -9.74
N VAL A 146 -22.26 9.09 -8.82
CA VAL A 146 -22.35 8.37 -7.54
C VAL A 146 -23.16 9.20 -6.55
N PRO A 147 -24.33 8.72 -6.07
CA PRO A 147 -25.07 9.43 -5.04
C PRO A 147 -24.27 9.46 -3.73
N GLU A 148 -24.33 10.58 -3.01
CA GLU A 148 -23.74 10.67 -1.68
C GLU A 148 -24.27 9.56 -0.77
N ASN A 149 -23.49 9.21 0.25
CA ASN A 149 -23.86 8.25 1.29
C ASN A 149 -24.07 6.79 0.81
N THR A 150 -23.65 6.48 -0.41
CA THR A 150 -23.72 5.15 -1.02
C THR A 150 -22.50 4.30 -0.67
N CYS A 151 -22.67 2.97 -0.64
CA CYS A 151 -21.56 2.03 -0.50
C CYS A 151 -20.91 1.77 -1.86
N VAL A 152 -19.62 2.05 -1.98
CA VAL A 152 -18.92 1.96 -3.25
C VAL A 152 -17.68 1.08 -3.10
N THR A 153 -17.54 0.08 -3.97
CA THR A 153 -16.23 -0.52 -4.24
C THR A 153 -15.60 0.28 -5.36
N ALA A 154 -14.44 0.86 -5.15
CA ALA A 154 -13.75 1.62 -6.19
C ALA A 154 -12.31 1.15 -6.33
N ASP A 155 -11.78 1.21 -7.55
CA ASP A 155 -10.34 1.21 -7.81
C ASP A 155 -9.62 2.19 -6.87
N ASP A 156 -8.40 1.88 -6.42
CA ASP A 156 -7.70 2.66 -5.39
C ASP A 156 -7.38 4.10 -5.81
N ARG A 157 -7.29 4.38 -7.11
CA ARG A 157 -7.08 5.73 -7.65
C ARG A 157 -8.36 6.55 -7.63
N VAL A 158 -9.51 5.89 -7.64
CA VAL A 158 -10.84 6.50 -7.58
C VAL A 158 -11.32 6.65 -6.14
N ALA A 159 -11.03 5.66 -5.30
CA ALA A 159 -11.54 5.56 -3.94
C ALA A 159 -11.38 6.84 -3.08
N PRO A 160 -10.22 7.52 -3.05
CA PRO A 160 -10.02 8.73 -2.25
C PRO A 160 -11.02 9.85 -2.57
N HIS A 161 -11.40 9.99 -3.85
CA HIS A 161 -12.33 11.03 -4.31
C HIS A 161 -13.75 10.86 -3.78
N LEU A 162 -14.11 9.65 -3.33
CA LEU A 162 -15.43 9.34 -2.80
C LEU A 162 -15.50 9.37 -1.27
N THR A 163 -14.36 9.36 -0.58
CA THR A 163 -14.31 9.21 0.89
C THR A 163 -14.94 10.37 1.68
N SER A 164 -15.11 11.54 1.06
CA SER A 164 -15.78 12.69 1.69
C SER A 164 -17.28 12.50 1.88
N THR A 165 -17.91 11.72 1.00
CA THR A 165 -19.37 11.62 0.91
C THR A 165 -19.87 10.17 1.00
N ASN A 166 -19.02 9.18 0.75
CA ASN A 166 -19.39 7.79 0.56
C ASN A 166 -18.61 6.84 1.46
N ARG A 167 -19.12 5.61 1.59
CA ARG A 167 -18.43 4.52 2.27
C ARG A 167 -17.72 3.66 1.25
N VAL A 168 -16.39 3.74 1.24
CA VAL A 168 -15.58 3.20 0.14
C VAL A 168 -14.76 1.99 0.59
N THR A 169 -14.74 0.97 -0.25
CA THR A 169 -13.84 -0.18 -0.18
C THR A 169 -13.16 -0.38 -1.54
N VAL A 170 -12.25 -1.34 -1.64
CA VAL A 170 -11.51 -1.65 -2.86
C VAL A 170 -11.77 -3.10 -3.30
N PRO A 171 -11.68 -3.44 -4.60
CA PRO A 171 -11.90 -4.80 -5.07
C PRO A 171 -10.98 -5.81 -4.38
N GLY A 172 -11.50 -7.01 -4.09
CA GLY A 172 -10.76 -8.08 -3.40
C GLY A 172 -10.63 -7.92 -1.88
N ALA A 173 -11.03 -6.77 -1.30
CA ALA A 173 -11.12 -6.63 0.15
C ALA A 173 -12.30 -7.46 0.70
N PRO A 174 -12.13 -8.14 1.87
CA PRO A 174 -13.22 -8.89 2.49
C PRO A 174 -14.20 -7.94 3.17
N THR A 175 -15.12 -7.37 2.39
CA THR A 175 -16.15 -6.44 2.88
C THR A 175 -17.55 -6.90 2.46
N PRO A 176 -18.61 -6.45 3.16
CA PRO A 176 -19.98 -6.65 2.69
C PRO A 176 -20.18 -6.16 1.25
N ARG A 177 -21.22 -6.69 0.60
CA ARG A 177 -21.63 -6.28 -0.75
C ARG A 177 -21.90 -4.77 -0.77
N THR A 178 -21.43 -4.09 -1.82
CA THR A 178 -21.63 -2.66 -2.06
C THR A 178 -22.74 -2.40 -3.08
N ASP A 179 -23.18 -1.16 -3.19
CA ASP A 179 -24.27 -0.78 -4.10
C ASP A 179 -23.74 -0.51 -5.50
N LEU A 180 -22.56 0.11 -5.55
CA LEU A 180 -21.88 0.53 -6.76
C LEU A 180 -20.44 0.02 -6.81
N VAL A 181 -19.96 -0.24 -8.01
CA VAL A 181 -18.57 -0.60 -8.28
C VAL A 181 -18.01 0.30 -9.36
N ILE A 182 -16.84 0.91 -9.14
CA ILE A 182 -16.10 1.65 -10.18
C ILE A 182 -14.75 0.97 -10.39
N LEU A 183 -14.48 0.56 -11.63
CA LEU A 183 -13.22 -0.08 -12.02
C LEU A 183 -12.48 0.78 -13.05
N ASP A 184 -11.16 0.91 -12.90
CA ASP A 184 -10.28 1.45 -13.94
C ASP A 184 -9.65 0.29 -14.72
N MET A 185 -10.13 0.07 -15.94
CA MET A 185 -9.69 -1.07 -16.77
C MET A 185 -8.31 -0.86 -17.42
N THR A 186 -7.68 0.30 -17.21
CA THR A 186 -6.33 0.58 -17.74
C THR A 186 -5.21 0.16 -16.80
N GLN A 187 -5.53 -0.17 -15.55
CA GLN A 187 -4.53 -0.50 -14.55
C GLN A 187 -4.16 -1.98 -14.62
N ALA A 188 -2.94 -2.30 -14.18
CA ALA A 188 -2.48 -3.68 -14.07
C ALA A 188 -3.20 -4.45 -12.95
N ASP A 189 -3.59 -3.73 -11.89
CA ASP A 189 -4.36 -4.23 -10.74
C ASP A 189 -5.37 -3.17 -10.27
N THR A 190 -6.25 -3.56 -9.36
CA THR A 190 -7.21 -2.63 -8.72
C THR A 190 -6.58 -1.85 -7.56
N GLY A 191 -5.25 -1.65 -7.58
CA GLY A 191 -4.53 -0.79 -6.66
C GLY A 191 -3.99 -1.41 -5.37
N ASN A 192 -4.33 -2.66 -5.10
CA ASN A 192 -4.00 -3.31 -3.84
C ASN A 192 -3.30 -4.67 -4.02
N GLY A 193 -2.93 -5.02 -5.26
CA GLY A 193 -2.35 -6.31 -5.62
C GLY A 193 -3.27 -7.52 -5.43
N LEU A 194 -4.57 -7.33 -5.17
CA LEU A 194 -5.51 -8.43 -4.87
C LEU A 194 -6.29 -8.90 -6.09
N SER A 195 -6.49 -8.05 -7.10
CA SER A 195 -7.28 -8.40 -8.28
C SER A 195 -6.87 -7.58 -9.49
N LYS A 196 -6.95 -8.20 -10.68
CA LYS A 196 -6.88 -7.48 -11.96
C LYS A 196 -8.24 -6.87 -12.27
N PRO A 197 -8.33 -5.71 -12.94
CA PRO A 197 -9.63 -5.10 -13.28
C PRO A 197 -10.57 -6.03 -14.04
N SER A 198 -10.06 -6.86 -14.96
CA SER A 198 -10.85 -7.85 -15.71
C SER A 198 -11.44 -8.95 -14.82
N ASP A 199 -10.67 -9.43 -13.84
CA ASP A 199 -11.11 -10.49 -12.93
C ASP A 199 -12.13 -9.94 -11.92
N ALA A 200 -11.90 -8.70 -11.45
CA ALA A 200 -12.84 -7.97 -10.61
C ALA A 200 -14.17 -7.74 -11.33
N LEU A 201 -14.12 -7.27 -12.59
CA LEU A 201 -15.31 -7.06 -13.41
C LEU A 201 -16.14 -8.33 -13.52
N LYS A 202 -15.52 -9.43 -13.97
CA LYS A 202 -16.17 -10.73 -14.10
C LYS A 202 -16.81 -11.19 -12.79
N ASN A 203 -16.09 -11.04 -11.67
CA ASN A 203 -16.61 -11.42 -10.36
C ASN A 203 -17.85 -10.61 -9.95
N TYR A 204 -17.92 -9.32 -10.28
CA TYR A 204 -19.10 -8.50 -9.99
C TYR A 204 -20.27 -8.81 -10.94
N GLU A 205 -20.00 -9.07 -12.21
CA GLU A 205 -21.01 -9.55 -13.16
C GLU A 205 -21.62 -10.88 -12.71
N ASP A 206 -20.78 -11.84 -12.28
CA ASP A 206 -21.21 -13.14 -11.75
C ASP A 206 -22.06 -12.98 -10.45
N GLN A 207 -21.89 -11.88 -9.71
CA GLN A 207 -22.71 -11.50 -8.55
C GLN A 207 -24.00 -10.74 -8.94
N GLY A 208 -24.24 -10.53 -10.24
CA GLY A 208 -25.44 -9.89 -10.77
C GLY A 208 -25.37 -8.37 -10.87
N TYR A 209 -24.20 -7.74 -10.71
CA TYR A 209 -24.04 -6.32 -11.00
C TYR A 209 -24.21 -6.06 -12.50
N GLN A 210 -24.84 -4.94 -12.82
CA GLN A 210 -25.10 -4.50 -14.19
C GLN A 210 -24.29 -3.24 -14.49
N HIS A 211 -23.82 -3.13 -15.73
CA HIS A 211 -23.13 -1.94 -16.22
C HIS A 211 -24.14 -0.79 -16.32
N ILE A 212 -23.82 0.36 -15.72
CA ILE A 212 -24.65 1.57 -15.80
C ILE A 212 -23.94 2.73 -16.49
N ALA A 213 -22.60 2.71 -16.57
CA ALA A 213 -21.82 3.62 -17.42
C ALA A 213 -20.45 3.01 -17.78
N ASP A 214 -19.96 3.34 -18.98
CA ASP A 214 -18.62 3.04 -19.47
C ASP A 214 -18.05 4.28 -20.17
N LYS A 215 -16.93 4.81 -19.68
CA LYS A 215 -16.24 5.98 -20.26
C LYS A 215 -14.73 5.89 -20.07
N GLU A 216 -13.97 6.05 -21.15
CA GLU A 216 -12.50 6.11 -21.11
C GLU A 216 -11.87 4.94 -20.32
N ASN A 217 -12.44 3.73 -20.47
CA ASN A 217 -12.05 2.51 -19.76
C ASN A 217 -12.34 2.52 -18.25
N TYR A 218 -13.16 3.46 -17.76
CA TYR A 218 -13.80 3.35 -16.45
C TYR A 218 -15.16 2.69 -16.61
N ILE A 219 -15.42 1.65 -15.81
CA ILE A 219 -16.69 0.94 -15.78
C ILE A 219 -17.36 1.19 -14.43
N LEU A 220 -18.60 1.68 -14.46
CA LEU A 220 -19.48 1.83 -13.31
C LEU A 220 -20.56 0.75 -13.36
N LEU A 221 -20.63 -0.06 -12.31
CA LEU A 221 -21.63 -1.11 -12.13
C LEU A 221 -22.54 -0.83 -10.95
N SER A 222 -23.77 -1.36 -11.01
CA SER A 222 -24.76 -1.31 -9.92
C SER A 222 -25.45 -2.64 -9.71
N THR A 223 -25.72 -2.98 -8.46
CA THR A 223 -26.66 -4.04 -8.11
C THR A 223 -28.06 -3.44 -8.02
N SER A 224 -28.89 -3.67 -9.03
CA SER A 224 -30.16 -3.00 -9.34
C SER A 224 -31.30 -3.08 -8.30
N ASN A 225 -31.02 -3.36 -7.01
CA ASN A 225 -32.02 -3.58 -5.97
C ASN A 225 -31.67 -3.05 -4.56
N VAL A 226 -30.64 -2.22 -4.37
CA VAL A 226 -30.26 -1.78 -3.00
C VAL A 226 -30.52 -0.29 -2.80
N VAL A 227 -31.43 0.03 -1.87
CA VAL A 227 -31.48 1.35 -1.25
C VAL A 227 -30.27 1.43 -0.33
N PRO A 228 -29.36 2.41 -0.48
CA PRO A 228 -28.14 2.47 0.30
C PRO A 228 -28.43 2.47 1.81
N ASP A 229 -28.00 1.42 2.53
CA ASP A 229 -28.05 1.39 3.99
C ASP A 229 -26.66 1.66 4.56
N LYS A 230 -26.52 2.86 5.15
CA LYS A 230 -25.30 3.32 5.85
C LYS A 230 -24.82 2.35 6.94
N LYS A 231 -25.68 1.48 7.47
CA LYS A 231 -25.34 0.50 8.52
C LYS A 231 -24.63 -0.73 7.98
N LEU A 232 -24.79 -1.06 6.69
CA LEU A 232 -24.33 -2.33 6.11
C LEU A 232 -22.94 -2.27 5.49
N CYS A 233 -22.27 -1.10 5.48
CA CYS A 233 -20.99 -0.95 4.80
C CYS A 233 -19.92 -0.25 5.63
N GLY A 234 -18.67 -0.70 5.46
CA GLY A 234 -17.48 -0.17 6.10
C GLY A 234 -16.86 -1.15 7.11
N PRO A 235 -15.62 -0.90 7.57
CA PRO A 235 -14.88 -1.82 8.44
C PRO A 235 -15.48 -2.04 9.83
N THR A 236 -16.57 -1.33 10.16
CA THR A 236 -17.34 -1.44 11.41
C THR A 236 -18.81 -1.82 11.17
N ALA A 237 -19.19 -2.17 9.94
CA ALA A 237 -20.51 -2.76 9.68
C ALA A 237 -20.60 -4.15 10.35
N PRO A 238 -21.78 -4.53 10.87
CA PRO A 238 -21.98 -5.83 11.52
C PRO A 238 -21.76 -7.01 10.57
#